data_AF-A0A2G1Z0Q3-F1
#
_entry.id   AF-A0A2G1Z0Q3-F1
#
_cell.length_a   1.000
_cell.length_b   1.000
_cell.length_c   1.000
_cell.angle_alpha   90.00
_cell.angle_beta   90.00
_cell.angle_gamma   90.00
#
_symmetry.space_group_name_H-M   'P 1'
#
loop_
_entity.id
_entity.type
_entity.pdbx_description
1 polymer ?
#
loop_
_entity_poly.entity_id
_entity_poly.type
_entity_poly.pdbx_seq_one_letter_code
_entity_poly.pdbx_strand_id
1 'polypeptide(L)'
;MLDTDPQKPKKIRKPKEPTEKWLRDQALRYLNRFPATTMKMHQHLQKKAAPNLEFFDVTESNLIGNIDRVIENLVRAGFMNDDEFAASKARVMAKQGKSTAQIGAKLQELGFTETQMDAAIAALGEDPYKRDLRAAARYVKRRKFGPYKPTEIRSDRRDKELASLARQGFSYDIATKALDAETTEDIDALISDFSAS
;
A
#
# COMPACT_ATOMS: atom_id res chain seq x y z
N MET A 1 6.96 -40.94 -18.66
CA MET A 1 7.98 -40.77 -17.61
C MET A 1 8.37 -39.30 -17.62
N LEU A 2 7.95 -38.53 -16.61
CA LEU A 2 8.33 -37.12 -16.48
C LEU A 2 9.65 -37.07 -15.71
N ASP A 3 10.74 -36.81 -16.42
CA ASP A 3 12.04 -36.52 -15.83
C ASP A 3 11.92 -35.24 -14.98
N THR A 4 11.87 -35.43 -13.67
CA THR A 4 11.93 -34.32 -12.72
C THR A 4 13.40 -34.02 -12.48
N ASP A 5 13.89 -32.91 -13.06
CA ASP A 5 15.25 -32.42 -12.87
C ASP A 5 15.56 -32.31 -11.35
N PRO A 6 16.60 -32.97 -10.82
CA PRO A 6 16.88 -32.98 -9.40
C PRO A 6 17.29 -31.57 -8.94
N GLN A 7 16.41 -30.92 -8.16
CA GLN A 7 16.73 -29.65 -7.52
C GLN A 7 18.00 -29.77 -6.68
N LYS A 8 19.05 -29.03 -7.07
CA LYS A 8 20.31 -28.96 -6.32
C LYS A 8 20.04 -28.62 -4.85
N PRO A 9 20.60 -29.36 -3.87
CA PRO A 9 20.35 -29.11 -2.46
C PRO A 9 20.80 -27.70 -2.08
N LYS A 10 19.91 -26.93 -1.44
CA LYS A 10 20.24 -25.59 -0.94
C LYS A 10 21.36 -25.72 0.09
N LYS A 11 22.55 -25.18 -0.21
CA LYS A 11 23.68 -25.11 0.73
C LYS A 11 23.20 -24.44 2.03
N ILE A 12 23.24 -25.19 3.14
CA ILE A 12 22.94 -24.67 4.49
C ILE A 12 23.99 -23.60 4.81
N ARG A 13 23.54 -22.35 4.99
CA ARG A 13 24.44 -21.24 5.33
C ARG A 13 24.82 -21.39 6.80
N LYS A 14 26.10 -21.29 7.12
CA LYS A 14 26.58 -21.27 8.51
C LYS A 14 25.86 -20.15 9.29
N PRO A 15 25.36 -20.41 10.51
CA PRO A 15 24.80 -19.39 11.38
C PRO A 15 25.78 -18.22 11.54
N LYS A 16 25.26 -16.99 11.56
CA LYS A 16 26.04 -15.77 11.77
C LYS A 16 25.51 -15.05 12.99
N GLU A 17 26.41 -14.61 13.85
CA GLU A 17 26.04 -13.86 15.04
C GLU A 17 25.30 -12.57 14.63
N PRO A 18 24.11 -12.29 15.21
CA PRO A 18 23.30 -11.13 14.85
C PRO A 18 23.82 -9.85 15.51
N THR A 19 25.09 -9.51 15.26
CA THR A 19 25.72 -8.26 15.72
C THR A 19 25.06 -7.04 15.05
N GLU A 20 25.17 -5.86 15.67
CA GLU A 20 24.67 -4.60 15.09
C GLU A 20 25.23 -4.36 13.67
N LYS A 21 26.52 -4.63 13.46
CA LYS A 21 27.15 -4.54 12.14
C LYS A 21 26.49 -5.48 11.13
N TRP A 22 26.26 -6.74 11.51
CA TRP A 22 25.61 -7.70 10.64
C TRP A 22 24.17 -7.27 10.30
N LEU A 23 23.39 -6.83 11.29
CA LEU A 23 22.03 -6.33 11.13
C LEU A 23 21.98 -5.13 10.18
N ARG A 24 22.85 -4.15 10.38
CA ARG A 24 22.98 -2.98 9.49
C ARG A 24 23.30 -3.39 8.06
N ASP A 25 24.24 -4.31 7.87
CA ASP A 25 24.58 -4.80 6.52
C ASP A 25 23.40 -5.57 5.89
N GLN A 26 22.57 -6.27 6.68
CA GLN A 26 21.32 -6.87 6.16
C GLN A 26 20.29 -5.81 5.76
N ALA A 27 20.12 -4.77 6.57
CA ALA A 27 19.20 -3.68 6.30
C ALA A 27 19.59 -2.92 5.03
N LEU A 28 20.85 -2.52 4.88
CA LEU A 28 21.35 -1.85 3.68
C LEU A 28 21.18 -2.71 2.42
N ARG A 29 21.46 -4.02 2.52
CA ARG A 29 21.18 -4.96 1.42
C ARG A 29 19.71 -5.01 1.03
N TYR A 30 18.79 -4.89 2.00
CA TYR A 30 17.36 -4.87 1.74
C TYR A 30 16.93 -3.55 1.09
N LEU A 31 17.36 -2.42 1.64
CA LEU A 31 17.02 -1.07 1.17
C LEU A 31 17.53 -0.79 -0.25
N ASN A 32 18.67 -1.37 -0.65
CA ASN A 32 19.17 -1.29 -2.03
C ASN A 32 18.22 -1.87 -3.07
N ARG A 33 17.27 -2.73 -2.66
CA ARG A 33 16.33 -3.39 -3.58
C ARG A 33 14.89 -2.96 -3.36
N PHE A 34 14.51 -2.68 -2.12
CA PHE A 34 13.13 -2.42 -1.75
C PHE A 34 13.04 -1.25 -0.77
N PRO A 35 12.20 -0.23 -1.04
CA PRO A 35 11.86 0.75 -0.02
C PRO A 35 11.08 0.05 1.10
N ALA A 36 11.35 0.43 2.35
CA ALA A 36 10.80 -0.22 3.54
C ALA A 36 10.40 0.82 4.58
N THR A 37 9.36 0.51 5.35
CA THR A 37 9.05 1.23 6.59
C THR A 37 9.90 0.71 7.74
N THR A 38 10.01 1.48 8.82
CA THR A 38 10.71 1.05 10.05
C THR A 38 10.13 -0.26 10.60
N MET A 39 8.81 -0.37 10.71
CA MET A 39 8.12 -1.59 11.13
C MET A 39 8.49 -2.80 10.27
N LYS A 40 8.49 -2.64 8.94
CA LYS A 40 8.85 -3.73 8.02
C LYS A 40 10.32 -4.12 8.12
N MET A 41 11.20 -3.14 8.33
CA MET A 41 12.61 -3.42 8.53
C MET A 41 12.81 -4.18 9.83
N HIS A 42 12.12 -3.80 10.91
CA HIS A 42 12.15 -4.53 12.18
C HIS A 42 11.73 -5.99 11.98
N GLN A 43 10.56 -6.23 11.39
CA GLN A 43 10.07 -7.59 11.08
C GLN A 43 11.05 -8.37 10.18
N HIS A 44 11.65 -7.70 9.19
CA HIS A 44 12.63 -8.33 8.30
C HIS A 44 13.88 -8.80 9.07
N LEU A 45 14.45 -7.91 9.87
CA LEU A 45 15.67 -8.19 10.63
C LEU A 45 15.43 -9.25 11.70
N GLN A 46 14.32 -9.16 12.45
CA GLN A 46 13.95 -10.14 13.45
C GLN A 46 13.77 -11.53 12.83
N LYS A 47 12.97 -11.65 11.75
CA LYS A 47 12.77 -12.94 11.05
C LYS A 47 14.08 -13.54 10.52
N LYS A 48 15.05 -12.69 10.17
CA LYS A 48 16.34 -13.11 9.61
C LYS A 48 17.36 -13.48 10.68
N ALA A 49 17.27 -12.85 11.86
CA ALA A 49 18.20 -13.02 12.96
C ALA A 49 17.77 -14.09 13.97
N ALA A 50 16.45 -14.26 14.19
CA ALA A 50 15.91 -15.18 15.18
C ALA A 50 16.44 -16.63 15.05
N PRO A 51 16.55 -17.23 13.84
CA PRO A 51 17.11 -18.58 13.71
C PRO A 51 18.58 -18.70 14.11
N ASN A 52 19.32 -17.59 14.22
CA ASN A 52 20.72 -17.61 14.64
C ASN A 52 20.86 -17.62 16.17
N LEU A 53 19.82 -17.24 16.93
CA LEU A 53 19.90 -17.12 18.39
C LEU A 53 20.20 -18.47 19.07
N GLU A 54 19.79 -19.59 18.47
CA GLU A 54 20.10 -20.94 18.98
C GLU A 54 21.60 -21.26 18.99
N PHE A 55 22.42 -20.49 18.27
CA PHE A 55 23.85 -20.75 18.08
C PHE A 55 24.77 -19.78 18.82
N PHE A 56 24.22 -18.75 19.46
CA PHE A 56 24.98 -17.69 20.14
C PHE A 56 24.33 -17.32 21.47
N ASP A 57 25.12 -16.86 22.44
CA ASP A 57 24.60 -16.39 23.74
C ASP A 57 23.99 -14.97 23.62
N VAL A 58 22.92 -14.87 22.83
CA VAL A 58 22.20 -13.62 22.55
C VAL A 58 20.74 -13.83 22.90
N THR A 59 20.23 -13.04 23.86
CA THR A 59 18.82 -13.05 24.22
C THR A 59 17.97 -12.37 23.15
N GLU A 60 16.69 -12.74 23.06
CA GLU A 60 15.74 -12.07 22.17
C GLU A 60 15.62 -10.57 22.48
N SER A 61 15.66 -10.19 23.75
CA SER A 61 15.65 -8.77 24.16
C SER A 61 16.87 -8.01 23.65
N ASN A 62 18.08 -8.59 23.74
CA ASN A 62 19.29 -7.98 23.17
C ASN A 62 19.20 -7.85 21.65
N LEU A 63 18.62 -8.85 20.96
CA LEU A 63 18.40 -8.77 19.53
C LEU A 63 17.47 -7.61 19.16
N ILE A 64 16.32 -7.49 19.83
CA ILE A 64 15.35 -6.41 19.59
C ILE A 64 16.00 -5.05 19.82
N GLY A 65 16.69 -4.86 20.95
CA GLY A 65 17.40 -3.61 21.23
C GLY A 65 18.48 -3.26 20.20
N ASN A 66 19.20 -4.25 19.67
CA ASN A 66 20.17 -4.05 18.59
C ASN A 66 19.48 -3.68 17.26
N ILE A 67 18.33 -4.27 16.95
CA ILE A 67 17.53 -3.94 15.76
C ILE A 67 17.05 -2.49 15.84
N ASP A 68 16.49 -2.08 16.98
CA ASP A 68 15.98 -0.72 17.19
C ASP A 68 17.08 0.32 16.98
N ARG A 69 18.26 0.13 17.58
CA ARG A 69 19.42 1.03 17.38
C ARG A 69 19.84 1.12 15.92
N VAL A 70 19.86 -0.01 15.20
CA VAL A 70 20.22 -0.03 13.78
C VAL A 70 19.19 0.76 12.96
N ILE A 71 17.89 0.57 13.22
CA ILE A 71 16.82 1.27 12.51
C ILE A 71 16.88 2.77 12.82
N GLU A 72 17.02 3.16 14.08
CA GLU A 72 17.18 4.57 14.47
C GLU A 72 18.35 5.23 13.75
N ASN A 73 19.50 4.57 13.69
CA ASN A 73 20.68 5.08 12.99
C ASN A 73 20.43 5.24 11.48
N LEU A 74 19.69 4.32 10.85
CA LEU A 74 19.33 4.42 9.43
C LEU A 74 18.33 5.56 9.17
N VAL A 75 17.37 5.77 10.07
CA VAL A 75 16.44 6.92 10.00
C VAL A 75 17.21 8.23 10.14
N ARG A 76 18.06 8.36 11.17
CA ARG A 76 18.89 9.57 11.39
C ARG A 76 19.82 9.87 10.22
N ALA A 77 20.36 8.84 9.57
CA ALA A 77 21.21 8.97 8.39
C ALA A 77 20.43 9.20 7.09
N GLY A 78 19.10 9.25 7.12
CA GLY A 78 18.26 9.53 5.95
C GLY A 78 18.04 8.35 5.00
N PHE A 79 18.41 7.13 5.39
CA PHE A 79 18.13 5.93 4.57
C PHE A 79 16.67 5.50 4.63
N MET A 80 15.93 5.93 5.66
CA MET A 80 14.54 5.56 5.89
C MET A 80 13.77 6.78 6.37
N ASN A 81 12.59 6.99 5.77
CA ASN A 81 11.66 8.04 6.15
C ASN A 81 10.24 7.51 5.95
N ASP A 82 9.58 7.19 7.07
CA ASP A 82 8.25 6.57 7.07
C ASP A 82 7.17 7.52 6.56
N ASP A 83 7.25 8.82 6.87
CA ASP A 83 6.28 9.82 6.42
C ASP A 83 6.40 10.05 4.90
N GLU A 84 7.63 10.15 4.39
CA GLU A 84 7.87 10.24 2.94
C GLU A 84 7.43 8.96 2.21
N PHE A 85 7.64 7.79 2.82
CA PHE A 85 7.15 6.53 2.30
C PHE A 85 5.63 6.53 2.22
N ALA A 86 4.93 6.95 3.28
CA ALA A 86 3.47 7.02 3.34
C ALA A 86 2.91 7.95 2.26
N ALA A 87 3.45 9.18 2.17
CA ALA A 87 3.03 10.16 1.17
C ALA A 87 3.28 9.66 -0.26
N SER A 88 4.45 9.04 -0.51
CA SER A 88 4.76 8.47 -1.83
C SER A 88 3.86 7.29 -2.18
N LYS A 89 3.54 6.44 -1.20
CA LYS A 89 2.62 5.32 -1.39
C LYS A 89 1.20 5.80 -1.69
N ALA A 90 0.72 6.81 -0.95
CA ALA A 90 -0.56 7.46 -1.18
C ALA A 90 -0.62 8.04 -2.60
N ARG A 91 0.42 8.77 -3.03
CA ARG A 91 0.52 9.34 -4.39
C ARG A 91 0.40 8.28 -5.48
N VAL A 92 1.13 7.17 -5.34
CA VAL A 92 1.08 6.05 -6.30
C VAL A 92 -0.31 5.44 -6.38
N MET A 93 -0.95 5.20 -5.22
CA MET A 93 -2.29 4.60 -5.18
C MET A 93 -3.38 5.54 -5.70
N ALA A 94 -3.29 6.83 -5.38
CA ALA A 94 -4.19 7.86 -5.92
C ALA A 94 -4.09 7.91 -7.46
N LYS A 95 -2.87 7.87 -8.02
CA LYS A 95 -2.66 7.77 -9.49
C LYS A 95 -3.27 6.51 -10.10
N GLN A 96 -3.33 5.41 -9.36
CA GLN A 96 -4.00 4.17 -9.77
C GLN A 96 -5.54 4.23 -9.64
N GLY A 97 -6.11 5.35 -9.18
CA GLY A 97 -7.55 5.50 -8.97
C GLY A 97 -8.08 4.75 -7.76
N LYS A 98 -7.25 4.56 -6.72
CA LYS A 98 -7.68 4.00 -5.43
C LYS A 98 -8.38 5.07 -4.62
N SER A 99 -9.45 4.67 -3.92
CA SER A 99 -10.20 5.54 -3.01
C SER A 99 -9.37 5.93 -1.79
N THR A 100 -9.76 7.01 -1.12
CA THR A 100 -9.21 7.43 0.18
C THR A 100 -9.22 6.27 1.18
N ALA A 101 -10.34 5.54 1.26
CA ALA A 101 -10.47 4.42 2.17
C ALA A 101 -9.49 3.28 1.83
N GLN A 102 -9.28 2.95 0.55
CA GLN A 102 -8.29 1.94 0.16
C GLN A 102 -6.86 2.39 0.41
N ILE A 103 -6.56 3.68 0.25
CA ILE A 103 -5.25 4.24 0.58
C ILE A 103 -5.01 4.13 2.08
N GLY A 104 -5.96 4.59 2.91
CA GLY A 104 -5.90 4.50 4.37
C GLY A 104 -5.73 3.06 4.84
N ALA A 105 -6.60 2.15 4.40
CA ALA A 105 -6.49 0.72 4.74
C ALA A 105 -5.11 0.14 4.37
N LYS A 106 -4.57 0.53 3.21
CA LYS A 106 -3.25 0.05 2.80
C LYS A 106 -2.13 0.60 3.67
N LEU A 107 -2.21 1.85 4.10
CA LEU A 107 -1.25 2.45 5.03
C LEU A 107 -1.37 1.83 6.43
N GLN A 108 -2.58 1.54 6.89
CA GLN A 108 -2.81 0.83 8.14
C GLN A 108 -2.18 -0.56 8.13
N GLU A 109 -2.34 -1.34 7.05
CA GLU A 109 -1.63 -2.62 6.86
C GLU A 109 -0.10 -2.49 6.89
N LEU A 110 0.43 -1.30 6.60
CA LEU A 110 1.85 -0.99 6.64
C LEU A 110 2.33 -0.47 8.00
N GLY A 111 1.44 -0.38 8.99
CA GLY A 111 1.74 -0.01 10.37
C GLY A 111 1.66 1.49 10.67
N PHE A 112 1.09 2.30 9.77
CA PHE A 112 0.97 3.74 9.99
C PHE A 112 -0.14 4.06 10.99
N THR A 113 0.08 5.07 11.83
CA THR A 113 -0.94 5.61 12.73
C THR A 113 -1.97 6.42 11.98
N GLU A 114 -3.13 6.67 12.59
CA GLU A 114 -4.18 7.53 12.01
C GLU A 114 -3.63 8.89 11.58
N THR A 115 -2.87 9.55 12.44
CA THR A 115 -2.25 10.84 12.14
C THR A 115 -1.30 10.79 10.93
N GLN A 116 -0.50 9.73 10.78
CA GLN A 116 0.38 9.57 9.63
C GLN A 116 -0.39 9.28 8.35
N MET A 117 -1.48 8.52 8.43
CA MET A 117 -2.37 8.26 7.30
C MET A 117 -3.06 9.54 6.83
N ASP A 118 -3.58 10.33 7.76
CA ASP A 118 -4.23 11.62 7.47
C ASP A 118 -3.24 12.59 6.83
N ALA A 119 -2.02 12.69 7.37
CA ALA A 119 -0.96 13.51 6.79
C ALA A 119 -0.59 13.05 5.37
N ALA A 120 -0.46 11.74 5.13
CA ALA A 120 -0.16 11.19 3.82
C ALA A 120 -1.28 11.44 2.79
N ILE A 121 -2.55 11.38 3.22
CA ILE A 121 -3.71 11.68 2.40
C ILE A 121 -3.79 13.18 2.11
N ALA A 122 -3.56 14.04 3.11
CA ALA A 122 -3.54 15.50 2.96
C ALA A 122 -2.41 15.96 2.02
N ALA A 123 -1.25 15.28 2.05
CA ALA A 123 -0.13 15.54 1.16
C ALA A 123 -0.42 15.29 -0.34
N LEU A 124 -1.60 14.74 -0.67
CA LEU A 124 -2.08 14.65 -2.06
C LEU A 124 -2.53 16.00 -2.62
N GLY A 125 -2.77 16.99 -1.75
CA GLY A 125 -3.06 18.38 -2.15
C GLY A 125 -4.40 18.57 -2.86
N GLU A 126 -5.30 17.59 -2.74
CA GLU A 126 -6.59 17.60 -3.40
C GLU A 126 -7.69 17.22 -2.40
N ASP A 127 -8.85 17.86 -2.55
CA ASP A 127 -10.06 17.49 -1.83
C ASP A 127 -10.35 15.98 -1.99
N PRO A 128 -10.38 15.19 -0.89
CA PRO A 128 -10.55 13.75 -0.94
C PRO A 128 -11.86 13.33 -1.63
N TYR A 129 -12.93 14.11 -1.45
CA TYR A 129 -14.23 13.81 -2.05
C TYR A 129 -14.19 13.96 -3.56
N LYS A 130 -13.65 15.08 -4.08
CA LYS A 130 -13.49 15.30 -5.54
C LYS A 130 -12.60 14.23 -6.17
N ARG A 131 -11.49 13.89 -5.52
CA ARG A 131 -10.58 12.84 -6.00
C ARG A 131 -11.27 11.48 -6.09
N ASP A 132 -11.98 11.09 -5.03
CA ASP A 132 -12.66 9.80 -4.98
C ASP A 132 -13.83 9.75 -5.95
N LEU A 133 -14.58 10.84 -6.12
CA LEU A 133 -15.63 10.96 -7.13
C LEU A 133 -15.09 10.75 -8.54
N ARG A 134 -13.95 11.39 -8.86
CA ARG A 134 -13.28 11.19 -10.14
C ARG A 134 -12.79 9.75 -10.32
N ALA A 135 -12.22 9.14 -9.28
CA ALA A 135 -11.78 7.75 -9.33
C ALA A 135 -12.97 6.79 -9.52
N ALA A 136 -14.10 7.05 -8.87
CA ALA A 136 -15.34 6.30 -9.04
C ALA A 136 -15.88 6.44 -10.47
N ALA A 137 -15.93 7.66 -11.02
CA ALA A 137 -16.33 7.91 -12.41
C ALA A 137 -15.45 7.15 -13.42
N ARG A 138 -14.12 7.16 -13.24
CA ARG A 138 -13.19 6.34 -14.05
C ARG A 138 -13.47 4.85 -13.92
N TYR A 139 -13.81 4.38 -12.72
CA TYR A 139 -14.16 2.98 -12.50
C TYR A 139 -15.47 2.60 -13.21
N VAL A 140 -16.51 3.44 -13.10
CA VAL A 140 -17.79 3.30 -13.82
C VAL A 140 -17.57 3.24 -15.32
N LYS A 141 -16.81 4.19 -15.89
CA LYS A 141 -16.45 4.22 -17.32
C LYS A 141 -15.74 2.95 -17.77
N ARG A 142 -14.69 2.55 -17.04
CA ARG A 142 -13.92 1.33 -17.36
C ARG A 142 -14.78 0.07 -17.31
N ARG A 143 -15.74 0.01 -16.39
CA ARG A 143 -16.62 -1.16 -16.21
C ARG A 143 -17.91 -1.10 -17.03
N LYS A 144 -18.19 0.03 -17.69
CA LYS A 144 -19.43 0.30 -18.41
C LYS A 144 -20.68 0.08 -17.54
N PHE A 145 -20.65 0.65 -16.34
CA PHE A 145 -21.78 0.64 -15.40
C PHE A 145 -22.72 1.81 -15.63
N GLY A 146 -23.93 1.77 -15.06
CA GLY A 146 -24.90 2.87 -15.09
C GLY A 146 -25.11 3.49 -16.48
N PRO A 147 -24.62 4.72 -16.76
CA PRO A 147 -24.87 5.46 -18.01
C PRO A 147 -24.49 4.72 -19.29
N TYR A 148 -23.53 3.80 -19.20
CA TYR A 148 -23.06 3.02 -20.36
C TYR A 148 -23.99 1.85 -20.72
N LYS A 149 -25.12 1.70 -20.04
CA LYS A 149 -26.15 0.68 -20.30
C LYS A 149 -27.46 1.31 -20.77
N PRO A 150 -28.28 0.56 -21.54
CA PRO A 150 -29.65 0.95 -21.85
C PRO A 150 -30.47 1.18 -20.58
N THR A 151 -31.30 2.22 -20.58
CA THR A 151 -32.05 2.67 -19.41
C THR A 151 -32.94 1.57 -18.82
N GLU A 152 -33.49 0.70 -19.67
CA GLU A 152 -34.42 -0.37 -19.30
C GLU A 152 -33.78 -1.42 -18.37
N ILE A 153 -32.45 -1.57 -18.40
CA ILE A 153 -31.73 -2.58 -17.60
C ILE A 153 -30.86 -1.98 -16.48
N ARG A 154 -30.86 -0.66 -16.32
CA ARG A 154 -30.03 0.03 -15.31
C ARG A 154 -30.46 -0.36 -13.89
N SER A 155 -31.77 -0.37 -13.61
CA SER A 155 -32.34 -0.71 -12.30
C SER A 155 -31.91 -2.11 -11.83
N ASP A 156 -31.97 -3.10 -12.72
CA ASP A 156 -31.77 -4.52 -12.39
C ASP A 156 -30.34 -4.85 -11.95
N ARG A 157 -29.38 -3.99 -12.33
CA ARG A 157 -27.96 -4.18 -12.04
C ARG A 157 -27.41 -3.16 -11.05
N ARG A 158 -28.21 -2.14 -10.69
CA ARG A 158 -27.77 -1.02 -9.86
C ARG A 158 -27.16 -1.48 -8.54
N ASP A 159 -27.83 -2.33 -7.79
CA ASP A 159 -27.32 -2.81 -6.49
C ASP A 159 -26.01 -3.60 -6.62
N LYS A 160 -25.88 -4.40 -7.68
CA LYS A 160 -24.66 -5.16 -7.97
C LYS A 160 -23.49 -4.25 -8.33
N GLU A 161 -23.77 -3.15 -9.02
CA GLU A 161 -22.80 -2.13 -9.45
C GLU A 161 -22.38 -1.24 -8.27
N LEU A 162 -23.33 -0.82 -7.44
CA LEU A 162 -23.04 -0.15 -6.17
C LEU A 162 -22.18 -1.02 -5.25
N ALA A 163 -22.51 -2.30 -5.10
CA ALA A 163 -21.69 -3.23 -4.33
C ALA A 163 -20.27 -3.39 -4.92
N SER A 164 -20.12 -3.26 -6.25
CA SER A 164 -18.81 -3.27 -6.92
C SER A 164 -17.98 -2.03 -6.61
N LEU A 165 -18.61 -0.86 -6.56
CA LEU A 165 -17.99 0.41 -6.16
C LEU A 165 -17.63 0.42 -4.67
N ALA A 166 -18.52 -0.06 -3.81
CA ALA A 166 -18.26 -0.19 -2.37
C ALA A 166 -17.05 -1.09 -2.08
N ARG A 167 -16.88 -2.19 -2.82
CA ARG A 167 -15.66 -3.04 -2.74
C ARG A 167 -14.38 -2.31 -3.19
N GLN A 168 -14.49 -1.22 -3.95
CA GLN A 168 -13.37 -0.33 -4.25
C GLN A 168 -13.14 0.74 -3.15
N GLY A 169 -13.91 0.71 -2.07
CA GLY A 169 -13.79 1.64 -0.94
C GLY A 169 -14.40 3.01 -1.18
N PHE A 170 -15.24 3.17 -2.20
CA PHE A 170 -16.00 4.41 -2.38
C PHE A 170 -17.15 4.48 -1.37
N SER A 171 -17.38 5.67 -0.80
CA SER A 171 -18.54 5.90 0.05
C SER A 171 -19.84 5.72 -0.75
N TYR A 172 -20.95 5.48 -0.04
CA TYR A 172 -22.25 5.33 -0.68
C TYR A 172 -22.60 6.56 -1.54
N ASP A 173 -22.43 7.77 -1.00
CA ASP A 173 -22.69 9.02 -1.72
C ASP A 173 -21.88 9.11 -3.03
N ILE A 174 -20.57 8.87 -2.96
CA ILE A 174 -19.69 8.90 -4.15
C ILE A 174 -20.08 7.83 -5.16
N ALA A 175 -20.38 6.62 -4.69
CA ALA A 175 -20.76 5.51 -5.55
C ALA A 175 -22.09 5.81 -6.28
N THR A 176 -23.09 6.31 -5.56
CA THR A 176 -24.39 6.71 -6.11
C THR A 176 -24.22 7.85 -7.10
N LYS A 177 -23.49 8.91 -6.75
CA LYS A 177 -23.28 10.07 -7.62
C LYS A 177 -22.58 9.70 -8.93
N ALA A 178 -21.59 8.81 -8.89
CA ALA A 178 -20.92 8.34 -10.09
C ALA A 178 -21.76 7.33 -10.90
N LEU A 179 -22.59 6.52 -10.25
CA LEU A 179 -23.37 5.48 -10.93
C LEU A 179 -24.65 6.01 -11.56
N ASP A 180 -25.32 6.96 -10.89
CA ASP A 180 -26.62 7.50 -11.29
C ASP A 180 -26.50 8.77 -12.14
N ALA A 181 -25.31 9.03 -12.70
CA ALA A 181 -25.16 10.03 -13.75
C ALA A 181 -26.14 9.74 -14.90
N GLU A 182 -26.67 10.77 -15.56
CA GLU A 182 -27.70 10.57 -16.58
C GLU A 182 -27.08 10.06 -17.89
N THR A 183 -25.95 10.66 -18.24
CA THR A 183 -25.29 10.50 -19.54
C THR A 183 -23.83 10.06 -19.39
N THR A 184 -23.24 9.59 -20.49
CA THR A 184 -21.80 9.30 -20.53
C THR A 184 -20.95 10.56 -20.48
N GLU A 185 -21.51 11.68 -20.92
CA GLU A 185 -20.94 13.01 -20.91
C GLU A 185 -20.81 13.54 -19.48
N ASP A 186 -21.78 13.28 -18.61
CA ASP A 186 -21.70 13.61 -17.17
C ASP A 186 -20.53 12.88 -16.49
N ILE A 187 -20.33 11.60 -16.84
CA ILE A 187 -19.17 10.84 -16.36
C ILE A 187 -17.87 11.46 -16.85
N ASP A 188 -17.83 11.87 -18.11
CA ASP A 188 -16.64 12.47 -18.70
C ASP A 188 -16.35 13.85 -18.10
N ALA A 189 -17.38 14.62 -17.72
CA ALA A 189 -17.24 15.85 -16.95
C ALA A 189 -16.63 15.57 -15.55
N LEU A 190 -17.15 14.57 -14.82
CA LEU A 190 -16.60 14.15 -13.53
C LEU A 190 -15.14 13.67 -13.63
N ILE A 191 -14.74 13.12 -14.78
CA ILE A 191 -13.37 12.70 -15.03
C ILE A 191 -12.46 13.89 -15.35
N SER A 192 -13.00 14.88 -16.07
CA SER A 192 -12.27 16.00 -16.67
C SER A 192 -12.20 17.24 -15.79
N ASP A 193 -12.79 17.23 -14.59
CA ASP A 193 -12.64 18.25 -13.54
C ASP A 193 -11.19 18.35 -13.02
N PHE A 194 -10.28 18.68 -13.94
CA PHE A 194 -8.88 19.04 -13.77
C PHE A 194 -8.47 19.96 -14.93
N SER A 195 -8.94 21.21 -14.89
CA SER A 195 -8.19 22.33 -15.47
C SER A 195 -7.97 23.39 -14.40
N ALA A 196 -6.72 23.50 -13.98
CA ALA A 196 -6.08 24.58 -13.21
C ALA A 196 -6.67 24.98 -11.84
N SER A 197 -5.94 24.62 -10.79
CA SER A 197 -5.47 25.57 -9.77
C SER A 197 -4.14 25.10 -9.21
#